data_AF-A0A914EJI0-F1
#
_entry.id   AF-A0A914EJI0-F1
#
_cell.length_a   1.000
_cell.length_b   1.000
_cell.length_c   1.000
_cell.angle_alpha   90.00
_cell.angle_beta   90.00
_cell.angle_gamma   90.00
#
_symmetry.space_group_name_H-M   'P 1'
#
loop_
_entity.id
_entity.type
_entity.pdbx_description
1 polymer ?
#
loop_
_entity_poly.entity_id
_entity_poly.type
_entity_poly.pdbx_seq_one_letter_code
_entity_poly.pdbx_strand_id
1 'polypeptide(L)' 'MWASNFWIGAVYTNENVWAWDDGTSFDYSNWYSNTYEECSCETCAAYTNGVSYNDYKQWDTVQCDRTDLGGFICKNKPSF' A
#
# COMPACT_ATOMS: atom_id res chain seq x y z
N MET A 1 -7.59 18.65 -8.11
CA MET A 1 -6.31 17.93 -8.31
C MET A 1 -6.51 16.54 -7.76
N TRP A 2 -6.54 15.53 -8.63
CA TRP A 2 -6.82 14.14 -8.22
C TRP A 2 -5.54 13.60 -7.57
N ALA A 3 -5.62 13.10 -6.33
CA ALA A 3 -4.48 12.41 -5.75
C ALA A 3 -4.16 11.19 -6.61
N SER A 4 -2.89 11.03 -6.97
CA SER A 4 -2.42 9.79 -7.58
C SER A 4 -1.93 8.88 -6.47
N ASN A 5 -2.61 7.75 -6.33
CA ASN A 5 -2.16 6.66 -5.47
C ASN A 5 -1.27 5.73 -6.29
N PHE A 6 -0.21 5.21 -5.67
CA PHE A 6 0.75 4.32 -6.32
C PHE A 6 0.83 3.02 -5.55
N TRP A 7 0.84 1.90 -6.25
CA TRP A 7 1.10 0.60 -5.64
C TRP A 7 2.48 0.56 -5.00
N ILE A 8 2.54 -0.02 -3.80
CA ILE A 8 3.77 -0.44 -3.13
C ILE A 8 3.70 -1.95 -2.86
N GLY A 9 4.84 -2.57 -2.54
CA GLY A 9 4.93 -4.03 -2.40
C GLY A 9 4.27 -4.64 -1.17
N ALA A 10 3.48 -3.88 -0.37
CA ALA A 10 2.85 -4.41 0.83
C ALA A 10 1.50 -5.05 0.50
N VAL A 11 1.30 -6.28 0.98
CA VAL A 11 0.09 -7.08 0.75
C VAL A 11 -0.42 -7.66 2.07
N TYR A 12 -1.74 -7.75 2.21
CA TYR A 12 -2.38 -8.45 3.31
C TYR A 12 -2.53 -9.93 2.95
N THR A 13 -1.93 -10.80 3.76
CA THR A 13 -1.81 -12.22 3.46
C THR A 13 -2.99 -13.02 4.03
N ASN A 14 -3.14 -14.27 3.57
CA ASN A 14 -4.12 -15.22 4.11
C ASN A 14 -3.89 -15.56 5.60
N GLU A 15 -2.73 -15.21 6.17
CA GLU A 15 -2.41 -15.37 7.59
C GLU A 15 -2.88 -14.17 8.43
N ASN A 16 -3.65 -13.25 7.84
CA ASN A 16 -4.16 -12.02 8.47
C ASN A 16 -3.03 -11.07 8.92
N VAL A 17 -1.92 -11.04 8.19
CA VAL A 17 -0.76 -10.17 8.46
C VAL A 17 -0.30 -9.44 7.20
N TRP A 18 0.30 -8.26 7.40
CA TRP A 18 0.97 -7.51 6.34
C TRP A 18 2.38 -8.04 6.09
N ALA A 19 2.76 -8.18 4.81
CA ALA A 19 4.09 -8.57 4.38
C ALA A 19 4.52 -7.78 3.15
N TRP A 20 5.84 -7.64 2.96
CA TRP A 20 6.42 -7.16 1.70
C TRP A 20 6.55 -8.30 0.70
N ASP A 21 6.25 -8.02 -0.57
CA ASP A 21 6.42 -8.95 -1.70
C ASP A 21 7.88 -9.39 -1.91
N ASP A 22 8.84 -8.59 -1.48
CA ASP A 22 10.28 -8.88 -1.54
C ASP A 22 10.79 -9.77 -0.39
N GLY A 23 9.90 -10.17 0.53
CA GLY A 23 10.20 -11.04 1.67
C GLY A 23 11.00 -10.38 2.80
N THR A 24 11.23 -9.07 2.75
CA THR A 24 11.85 -8.34 3.87
C THR A 24 10.92 -8.22 5.08
N SER A 25 11.48 -7.94 6.25
CA SER A 25 10.71 -7.79 7.49
C SER A 25 9.70 -6.63 7.37
N PHE A 26 8.45 -6.89 7.77
CA PHE A 26 7.43 -5.85 7.90
C PHE A 26 7.57 -5.16 9.28
N ASP A 27 8.58 -4.31 9.43
CA ASP A 27 8.95 -3.65 10.69
C ASP A 27 8.64 -2.14 10.73
N TYR A 28 8.14 -1.59 9.62
CA TYR A 28 7.72 -0.21 9.49
C TYR A 28 6.36 -0.14 8.79
N SER A 29 5.47 0.70 9.31
CA SER A 29 4.20 1.03 8.68
C SER A 29 3.84 2.50 8.81
N ASN A 30 3.20 3.06 7.78
CA ASN A 30 2.73 4.45 7.79
C ASN A 30 1.27 4.57 7.29
N TRP A 31 0.38 3.76 7.85
CA TRP A 31 -1.04 3.74 7.48
C TRP A 31 -1.75 5.08 7.73
N TYR A 32 -2.64 5.44 6.82
CA TYR A 32 -3.63 6.48 7.03
C TYR A 32 -4.69 6.00 8.04
N SER A 33 -5.04 6.85 9.01
CA SER A 33 -5.86 6.48 10.16
C SER A 33 -7.36 6.43 9.82
N ASN A 34 -7.82 5.30 9.28
CA ASN A 34 -9.24 4.90 9.14
C ASN A 34 -9.45 3.62 8.30
N THR A 35 -8.40 2.95 7.84
CA THR A 35 -8.51 1.69 7.07
C THR A 35 -8.67 0.48 8.00
N TYR A 36 -9.74 0.47 8.79
CA TYR A 36 -10.14 -0.66 9.64
C TYR A 36 -11.45 -1.31 9.18
N GLU A 37 -11.98 -0.94 8.02
CA GLU A 37 -13.18 -1.58 7.47
C GLU A 37 -12.79 -2.76 6.58
N GLU A 38 -12.64 -3.91 7.25
CA GLU A 38 -13.26 -5.20 6.95
C GLU A 38 -13.71 -5.48 5.50
N CYS A 39 -12.92 -5.17 4.48
CA CYS A 39 -13.09 -5.87 3.22
C CYS A 39 -12.44 -7.25 3.41
N SER A 40 -13.26 -8.30 3.43
CA SER A 40 -12.83 -9.71 3.31
C SER A 40 -12.17 -10.04 1.96
N CYS A 41 -11.67 -9.02 1.25
CA CYS A 41 -11.00 -9.10 -0.02
C CYS A 41 -9.48 -8.97 0.17
N GLU A 42 -8.73 -9.56 -0.76
CA GLU A 42 -7.29 -9.34 -0.88
C GLU A 42 -7.01 -7.83 -0.91
N THR A 43 -6.34 -7.34 0.14
CA THR A 43 -6.00 -5.93 0.30
C THR A 43 -4.52 -5.72 0.01
N CYS A 44 -4.26 -4.77 -0.87
CA CYS A 44 -2.93 -4.34 -1.27
C CYS A 44 -2.72 -2.90 -0.79
N ALA A 45 -1.47 -2.53 -0.52
CA ALA A 45 -1.14 -1.20 -0.03
C ALA A 45 -0.86 -0.24 -1.18
N ALA A 46 -1.37 0.99 -1.05
CA ALA A 46 -1.06 2.08 -1.95
C ALA A 46 -0.47 3.27 -1.19
N TYR A 47 0.62 3.82 -1.70
CA TYR A 47 1.14 5.11 -1.26
C TYR A 47 0.23 6.23 -1.77
N THR A 48 -0.23 7.09 -0.86
CA THR A 48 -1.09 8.23 -1.19
C THR A 48 -0.26 9.50 -1.33
N ASN A 49 -0.37 10.17 -2.47
CA ASN A 49 0.14 11.54 -2.64
C ASN A 49 -0.87 12.62 -2.16
N GLY A 50 -1.87 12.17 -1.40
CA GLY A 50 -2.84 12.91 -0.62
C GLY A 50 -3.96 13.64 -1.39
N VAL A 51 -5.20 13.46 -0.92
CA VAL A 51 -6.37 14.30 -1.28
C VAL A 51 -6.68 15.29 -0.15
N SER A 52 -6.22 15.01 1.09
CA SER A 52 -6.46 15.77 2.31
C SER A 52 -5.17 15.92 3.16
N TYR A 53 -5.16 16.83 4.14
CA TYR A 53 -3.96 17.02 4.98
C TYR A 53 -3.58 15.77 5.78
N ASN A 54 -4.57 14.95 6.11
CA ASN A 54 -4.40 13.80 6.97
C ASN A 54 -3.98 12.53 6.23
N ASP A 55 -4.02 12.48 4.89
CA ASP A 55 -3.65 11.31 4.08
C ASP A 55 -2.34 11.52 3.29
N TYR A 56 -1.60 12.58 3.62
CA TYR A 56 -0.42 12.97 2.87
C TYR A 56 0.78 12.09 3.23
N LYS A 57 1.36 11.42 2.22
CA LYS A 57 2.54 10.54 2.37
C LYS A 57 2.31 9.31 3.25
N GLN A 58 1.05 8.89 3.40
CA GLN A 58 0.67 7.70 4.15
C GLN A 58 0.27 6.57 3.21
N TRP A 59 -0.10 5.43 3.78
CA TRP A 59 -0.51 4.25 3.04
C TRP A 59 -2.00 4.00 3.22
N ASP A 60 -2.65 3.62 2.14
CA ASP A 60 -4.06 3.25 2.10
C ASP A 60 -4.20 1.76 1.78
N THR A 61 -5.30 1.16 2.23
CA THR A 61 -5.65 -0.22 1.91
C THR A 61 -6.64 -0.22 0.76
N VAL A 62 -6.27 -0.83 -0.36
CA VAL A 62 -7.08 -0.83 -1.59
C VAL A 62 -7.23 -2.25 -2.12
N GLN A 63 -8.29 -2.49 -2.90
CA GLN A 63 -8.51 -3.80 -3.54
C GLN A 63 -7.41 -4.08 -4.56
N CYS A 64 -6.78 -5.26 -4.48
CA CYS A 64 -5.61 -5.59 -5.32
C CYS A 64 -5.89 -5.59 -6.84
N ASP A 65 -7.14 -5.73 -7.27
CA ASP A 65 -7.57 -5.74 -8.67
C ASP A 65 -7.83 -4.34 -9.27
N ARG A 66 -7.63 -3.27 -8.49
CA ARG A 66 -7.81 -1.89 -8.96
C ARG A 66 -6.84 -1.55 -10.10
N THR A 67 -7.41 -1.07 -11.21
CA THR A 67 -6.65 -0.65 -12.40
C THR A 67 -6.58 0.87 -12.57
N ASP A 68 -7.10 1.64 -11.61
CA ASP A 68 -7.23 3.11 -11.67
C ASP A 68 -6.15 3.86 -10.87
N LEU A 69 -5.15 3.16 -10.33
CA LEU A 69 -3.98 3.80 -9.69
C LEU A 69 -3.00 4.37 -10.72
N GLY A 70 -2.18 5.33 -10.28
CA GLY A 70 -1.21 6.04 -11.14
C GLY A 70 0.00 5.20 -11.57
N GLY A 71 0.13 3.97 -11.07
CA GLY A 71 1.25 3.06 -11.35
C GLY A 71 1.75 2.37 -10.08
N PHE A 72 3.00 1.92 -10.11
CA PHE A 72 3.67 1.22 -9.01
C PHE A 72 5.08 1.77 -8.78
N ILE A 73 5.58 1.65 -7.55
CA ILE A 73 6.95 2.05 -7.18
C ILE A 73 7.79 0.78 -7.00
N CYS A 74 8.88 0.66 -7.79
CA CYS A 74 9.81 -0.46 -7.69
C CYS A 74 10.98 -0.15 -6.76
N LYS A 75 11.49 -1.19 -6.09
CA LYS A 75 12.76 -1.22 -5.38
C LYS A 75 13.63 -2.29 -6.01
N ASN A 76 14.90 -1.96 -6.29
CA ASN A 76 15.89 -2.94 -6.74
C ASN A 76 17.14 -2.82 -5.86
N LYS A 77 17.73 -3.96 -5.50
CA LYS A 77 19.05 -4.00 -4.84
C LYS A 77 20.10 -4.24 -5.94
N PRO A 78 21.09 -3.36 -6.12
CA PRO A 78 22.19 -3.62 -7.04
C PRO A 78 22.88 -4.93 -6.66
N SER A 79 23.03 -5.83 -7.64
CA SER A 79 23.93 -6.98 -7.51
C SER A 79 25.37 -6.47 -7.61
N PHE A 80 26.17 -6.69 -6.57
CA PHE A 80 27.62 -6.46 -6.62
C PHE A 80 28.34 -7.67 -7.21
#